data_AF-A0A356ULL0-F1
#
_entry.id   AF-A0A356ULL0-F1
#
_cell.length_a   1.000
_cell.length_b   1.000
_cell.length_c   1.000
_cell.angle_alpha   90.00
_cell.angle_beta   90.00
_cell.angle_gamma   90.00
#
_symmetry.space_group_name_H-M   'P 1'
#
loop_
_entity.id
_entity.type
_entity.pdbx_description
1 polymer ?
#
loop_
_entity_poly.entity_id
_entity_poly.type
_entity_poly.pdbx_seq_one_letter_code
_entity_poly.pdbx_strand_id
1 'polypeptide(L)'
;MKEKNAFIFFNCDEEKSQKSMNVFYNKEIFRDLKVSRKALFAKIEEELAAGRIHAKEEDIPAIRDAILNGNPTDASAYIQYGTILSFPIV
;
A
#
# COMPACT_ATOMS: atom_id res chain seq x y z
N MET A 1 2.87 -9.79 22.96
CA MET A 1 1.77 -9.18 22.18
C MET A 1 2.21 -9.16 20.73
N LYS A 2 1.37 -9.60 19.78
CA LYS A 2 1.65 -9.37 18.36
C LYS A 2 1.72 -7.85 18.18
N GLU A 3 2.82 -7.33 17.65
CA GLU A 3 2.97 -5.90 17.38
C GLU A 3 1.78 -5.45 16.52
N LYS A 4 1.09 -4.41 16.98
CA LYS A 4 -0.02 -3.84 16.24
C LYS A 4 0.58 -2.95 15.17
N ASN A 5 0.64 -3.42 13.93
CA ASN A 5 1.14 -2.59 12.83
C ASN A 5 0.02 -1.75 12.23
N ALA A 6 0.41 -0.60 11.68
CA ALA A 6 -0.35 0.18 10.72
C ALA A 6 0.41 0.23 9.40
N PHE A 7 -0.33 0.34 8.31
CA PHE A 7 0.19 0.47 6.98
C PHE A 7 -0.20 1.84 6.43
N ILE A 8 0.72 2.46 5.71
CA ILE A 8 0.45 3.67 4.94
C ILE A 8 0.87 3.41 3.50
N PHE A 9 -0.04 3.71 2.57
CA PHE A 9 0.26 3.70 1.15
C PHE A 9 0.79 5.07 0.74
N PHE A 10 1.89 5.09 -0.02
CA PHE A 10 2.45 6.30 -0.57
C PHE A 10 2.56 6.21 -2.09
N ASN A 11 2.04 7.20 -2.82
CA ASN A 11 2.56 7.51 -4.16
C ASN A 11 4.01 8.03 -4.02
N CYS A 12 4.89 7.60 -4.91
CA CYS A 12 6.32 7.91 -4.90
C CYS A 12 6.92 7.87 -6.32
N ASP A 13 8.20 8.17 -6.44
CA ASP A 13 8.97 7.95 -7.66
C ASP A 13 9.29 6.45 -7.90
N GLU A 14 9.93 6.14 -9.03
CA GLU A 14 10.31 4.76 -9.39
C GLU A 14 11.29 4.15 -8.38
N GLU A 15 12.17 4.98 -7.80
CA GLU A 15 13.16 4.55 -6.82
C GLU A 15 12.54 4.35 -5.42
N LYS A 16 11.26 4.66 -5.25
CA LYS A 16 10.56 4.65 -3.96
C LYS A 16 11.29 5.49 -2.93
N SER A 17 11.85 6.61 -3.36
CA SER A 17 12.63 7.50 -2.52
C SER A 17 11.73 8.11 -1.43
N GLN A 18 12.21 8.15 -0.18
CA GLN A 18 11.43 8.75 0.90
C GLN A 18 11.11 10.24 0.64
N LYS A 19 11.93 10.93 -0.15
CA LYS A 19 11.72 12.34 -0.51
C LYS A 19 10.53 12.55 -1.43
N SER A 20 10.16 11.55 -2.23
CA SER A 20 9.00 11.61 -3.13
C SER A 20 7.70 11.14 -2.47
N MET A 21 7.79 10.48 -1.30
CA MET A 21 6.62 10.05 -0.53
C MET A 21 5.90 11.25 0.07
N ASN A 22 4.88 11.74 -0.63
CA ASN A 22 4.20 12.95 -0.23
C ASN A 22 3.12 12.68 0.84
N VAL A 23 3.47 12.94 2.10
CA VAL A 23 2.59 12.76 3.27
C VAL A 23 1.33 13.65 3.20
N PHE A 24 1.37 14.78 2.46
CA PHE A 24 0.20 15.66 2.33
C PHE A 24 -0.92 15.05 1.50
N TYR A 25 -0.58 14.15 0.58
CA TYR A 25 -1.56 13.38 -0.18
C TYR A 25 -1.86 12.03 0.49
N ASN A 26 -0.88 11.47 1.20
CA ASN A 26 -0.89 10.10 1.70
C ASN A 26 -1.08 10.07 3.22
N LYS A 27 -2.25 10.51 3.65
CA LYS A 27 -2.61 10.77 5.07
C LYS A 27 -3.40 9.64 5.73
N GLU A 28 -3.74 8.60 4.99
CA GLU A 28 -4.56 7.50 5.50
C GLU A 28 -3.71 6.42 6.16
N ILE A 29 -4.10 6.06 7.38
CA ILE A 29 -3.44 5.04 8.19
C ILE A 29 -4.36 3.82 8.27
N PHE A 30 -3.89 2.69 7.73
CA PHE A 30 -4.61 1.43 7.71
C PHE A 30 -4.08 0.51 8.80
N ARG A 31 -4.80 0.38 9.91
CA ARG A 31 -4.44 -0.57 10.97
C ARG A 31 -4.42 -2.00 10.43
N ASP A 32 -3.66 -2.89 11.05
CA ASP A 32 -3.63 -4.31 10.68
C ASP A 32 -4.91 -5.07 11.10
N LEU A 33 -6.04 -4.69 10.49
CA LEU A 33 -7.36 -5.25 10.68
C LEU A 33 -7.94 -5.64 9.31
N LYS A 34 -8.74 -6.70 9.26
CA LYS A 34 -9.35 -7.16 8.00
C LYS A 34 -10.11 -6.06 7.25
N VAL A 35 -10.85 -5.21 7.97
CA VAL A 35 -11.61 -4.10 7.37
C VAL A 35 -10.67 -3.03 6.81
N SER A 36 -9.63 -2.66 7.57
CA SER A 36 -8.64 -1.68 7.14
C SER A 36 -7.77 -2.17 5.97
N ARG A 37 -7.43 -3.46 5.91
CA ARG A 37 -6.75 -4.06 4.76
C ARG A 37 -7.60 -3.99 3.48
N LYS A 38 -8.92 -4.18 3.59
CA LYS A 38 -9.82 -3.97 2.44
C LYS A 38 -9.84 -2.51 1.99
N ALA A 39 -9.84 -1.57 2.93
CA ALA A 39 -9.76 -0.15 2.59
C ALA A 39 -8.42 0.22 1.94
N LEU A 40 -7.30 -0.36 2.41
CA LEU A 40 -5.99 -0.21 1.78
C LEU A 40 -5.99 -0.73 0.33
N PHE A 41 -6.57 -1.91 0.10
CA PHE A 41 -6.67 -2.46 -1.25
C PHE A 41 -7.55 -1.57 -2.15
N ALA A 42 -8.72 -1.13 -1.67
CA ALA A 42 -9.59 -0.21 -2.41
C ALA A 42 -8.86 1.10 -2.76
N LYS A 43 -8.04 1.63 -1.84
CA LYS A 43 -7.21 2.82 -2.10
C LYS A 43 -6.24 2.58 -3.26
N ILE A 44 -5.61 1.41 -3.34
CA ILE A 44 -4.72 1.06 -4.45
C ILE A 44 -5.49 0.93 -5.76
N GLU A 45 -6.67 0.32 -5.74
CA GLU A 45 -7.56 0.24 -6.92
C GLU A 45 -7.92 1.64 -7.44
N GLU A 46 -8.23 2.59 -6.55
CA GLU A 46 -8.50 3.99 -6.93
C GLU A 46 -7.28 4.67 -7.57
N GLU A 47 -6.09 4.44 -7.03
CA GLU A 47 -4.84 5.02 -7.54
C GLU A 47 -4.44 4.42 -8.90
N LEU A 48 -4.66 3.11 -9.09
CA LEU A 48 -4.52 2.42 -10.38
C LEU A 48 -5.51 2.95 -11.41
N ALA A 49 -6.79 3.07 -11.04
CA ALA A 49 -7.84 3.58 -11.93
C ALA A 49 -7.60 5.05 -12.33
N ALA A 50 -7.00 5.84 -11.43
CA ALA A 50 -6.58 7.21 -11.72
C ALA A 50 -5.29 7.30 -12.55
N GLY A 51 -4.61 6.18 -12.84
CA GLY A 51 -3.34 6.13 -13.56
C GLY A 51 -2.17 6.76 -12.80
N ARG A 52 -2.30 6.97 -11.49
CA ARG A 52 -1.27 7.59 -10.62
C ARG A 52 -0.20 6.59 -10.18
N ILE A 53 -0.54 5.31 -10.17
CA ILE A 53 0.37 4.19 -10.00
C ILE A 53 0.14 3.17 -11.10
N HIS A 54 1.15 2.35 -11.38
CA HIS A 54 1.04 1.30 -12.39
C HIS A 54 1.35 -0.07 -11.77
N ALA A 55 0.65 -1.09 -12.24
CA ALA A 55 0.93 -2.49 -11.96
C ALA A 55 0.57 -3.27 -13.22
N LYS A 56 1.21 -4.41 -13.45
CA LYS A 56 0.78 -5.29 -14.54
C LYS A 56 -0.54 -5.93 -14.16
N GLU A 57 -1.44 -6.13 -15.12
CA GLU A 57 -2.74 -6.76 -14.88
C GLU A 57 -2.61 -8.16 -14.25
N GLU A 58 -1.58 -8.91 -14.65
CA GLU A 58 -1.24 -10.24 -14.11
C GLU A 58 -0.83 -10.22 -12.63
N ASP A 59 -0.34 -9.09 -12.12
CA ASP A 59 0.14 -8.93 -10.75
C ASP A 59 -0.96 -8.42 -9.80
N ILE A 60 -2.09 -7.93 -10.31
CA ILE A 60 -3.23 -7.44 -9.49
C ILE A 60 -3.73 -8.50 -8.49
N PRO A 61 -3.89 -9.79 -8.87
CA PRO A 61 -4.25 -10.84 -7.92
C PRO A 61 -3.21 -11.02 -6.80
N ALA A 62 -1.92 -10.88 -7.10
CA ALA A 62 -0.84 -11.00 -6.11
C ALA A 62 -0.83 -9.82 -5.13
N ILE A 63 -1.05 -8.59 -5.62
CA ILE A 63 -1.25 -7.39 -4.79
C ILE A 63 -2.40 -7.60 -3.82
N ARG A 64 -3.54 -8.09 -4.33
CA ARG A 64 -4.74 -8.35 -3.53
C ARG A 64 -4.46 -9.38 -2.43
N ASP A 65 -3.81 -10.48 -2.77
CA ASP A 65 -3.53 -11.55 -1.81
C ASP A 65 -2.54 -11.09 -0.72
N ALA A 66 -1.47 -10.39 -1.11
CA ALA A 66 -0.50 -9.82 -0.16
C ALA A 66 -1.16 -8.89 0.86
N ILE A 67 -2.12 -8.06 0.43
CA ILE A 67 -2.81 -7.12 1.32
C ILE A 67 -3.86 -7.82 2.18
N LEU A 68 -4.71 -8.67 1.60
CA LEU A 68 -5.86 -9.23 2.30
C LEU A 68 -5.50 -10.43 3.18
N ASN A 69 -4.55 -11.26 2.73
CA ASN A 69 -4.22 -12.54 3.36
C ASN A 69 -2.75 -12.63 3.82
N GLY A 70 -1.85 -11.88 3.18
CA GLY A 70 -0.40 -11.91 3.45
C GLY A 70 0.12 -10.71 4.25
N ASN A 71 1.33 -10.27 3.90
CA ASN A 71 1.93 -9.05 4.41
C ASN A 71 1.72 -7.90 3.41
N PRO A 72 1.00 -6.82 3.76
CA PRO A 72 0.71 -5.72 2.85
C PRO A 72 1.94 -5.04 2.24
N THR A 73 3.10 -5.05 2.89
CA THR A 73 4.32 -4.45 2.34
C THR A 73 4.81 -5.17 1.09
N ASP A 74 4.55 -6.47 0.96
CA ASP A 74 5.02 -7.30 -0.15
C ASP A 74 4.35 -6.89 -1.47
N ALA A 75 3.15 -6.32 -1.41
CA ALA A 75 2.46 -5.76 -2.57
C ALA A 75 3.27 -4.64 -3.24
N SER A 76 4.16 -3.96 -2.52
CA SER A 76 5.01 -2.89 -3.06
C SER A 76 5.93 -3.39 -4.16
N ALA A 77 6.27 -4.69 -4.23
CA ALA A 77 7.10 -5.24 -5.30
C ALA A 77 6.41 -5.19 -6.68
N TYR A 78 5.08 -5.20 -6.69
CA TYR A 78 4.25 -5.25 -7.90
C TYR A 78 3.72 -3.87 -8.34
N ILE A 79 3.97 -2.84 -7.55
CA ILE A 79 3.46 -1.47 -7.78
C ILE A 79 4.61 -0.56 -8.18
N GLN A 80 4.43 0.13 -9.31
CA GLN A 80 5.26 1.24 -9.77
C GLN A 80 4.64 2.57 -9.32
N TYR A 81 5.50 3.52 -8.96
CA TYR A 81 5.11 4.84 -8.41
C TYR A 81 4.28 4.77 -7.13
N GLY A 82 4.32 3.64 -6.43
CA GLY A 82 3.61 3.43 -5.17
C GLY A 82 4.34 2.43 -4.26
N THR A 83 4.21 2.61 -2.96
CA THR A 83 4.76 1.70 -1.96
C THR A 83 3.90 1.67 -0.70
N ILE A 84 3.95 0.56 0.03
CA ILE A 84 3.28 0.39 1.31
C ILE A 84 4.34 0.23 2.38
N LEU A 85 4.29 1.08 3.41
CA LEU A 85 5.18 1.00 4.56
C LEU A 85 4.43 0.57 5.80
N SER A 86 5.09 -0.25 6.63
CA SER A 86 4.58 -0.73 7.92
C SER A 86 5.17 0.11 9.04
N PHE A 87 4.33 0.47 10.02
CA PHE A 87 4.69 1.24 11.19
C PHE A 87 4.14 0.56 12.45
N PRO A 88 4.93 0.37 13.50
CA PRO A 88 4.43 -0.14 14.76
C PRO A 88 3.54 0.91 15.44
N ILE A 89 2.39 0.47 15.96
CA ILE A 89 1.50 1.27 16.79
C ILE A 89 1.78 0.90 18.25
N VAL A 90 2.34 1.85 19.00
CA VAL A 90 2.58 1.76 20.45
C VAL A 90 1.29 2.02 21.22
#